data_AF-A0A2P5ALU4-F1
#
_entry.id   AF-A0A2P5ALU4-F1
#
_cell.length_a   1.000
_cell.length_b   1.000
_cell.length_c   1.000
_cell.angle_alpha   90.00
_cell.angle_beta   90.00
_cell.angle_gamma   90.00
#
_symmetry.space_group_name_H-M   'P 1'
#
loop_
_entity.id
_entity.type
_entity.pdbx_description
1 polymer ?
#
loop_
_entity_poly.entity_id
_entity_poly.type
_entity_poly.pdbx_seq_one_letter_code
_entity_poly.pdbx_strand_id
1 'polypeptide(L)'
;MAIPHYANIVPLHETYHKIRKSRFNGRDVIIDEEVDVIISEWMGYMLLYESMLGSVIVARDRWLRPGGLILPSHATLYMAPVTHLERYSESIDFWRNVYGIDSK
;
A
#
# COMPACT_ATOMS: atom_id res chain seq x y z
N MET A 1 -6.35 6.48 15.99
CA MET A 1 -4.88 6.34 16.07
C MET A 1 -4.37 6.42 14.65
N ALA A 2 -4.02 7.62 14.18
CA ALA A 2 -3.53 7.83 12.82
C ALA A 2 -2.08 7.34 12.77
N ILE A 3 -1.84 6.22 12.11
CA ILE A 3 -0.48 5.82 11.73
C ILE A 3 -0.06 6.86 10.69
N PRO A 4 0.99 7.66 10.92
CA PRO A 4 1.48 8.50 9.85
C PRO A 4 2.08 7.57 8.80
N HIS A 5 1.35 7.35 7.71
CA HIS A 5 1.78 6.55 6.56
C HIS A 5 2.93 7.29 5.85
N TYR A 6 4.13 7.09 6.37
CA TYR A 6 5.36 7.46 5.70
C TYR A 6 5.75 6.35 4.73
N ALA A 7 5.66 6.67 3.43
CA ALA A 7 6.18 5.86 2.35
C ALA A 7 7.68 5.61 2.50
N ASN A 8 8.06 4.44 2.99
CA ASN A 8 9.44 3.98 2.92
C ASN A 8 9.59 3.16 1.64
N ILE A 9 9.81 3.81 0.49
CA ILE A 9 10.47 3.13 -0.63
C ILE A 9 11.95 3.05 -0.23
N VAL A 10 12.32 1.95 0.42
CA VAL A 10 13.73 1.63 0.67
C VAL A 10 14.16 0.71 -0.46
N PRO A 11 15.06 1.16 -1.36
CA PRO A 11 15.76 0.21 -2.21
C PRO A 11 16.75 -0.54 -1.32
N LEU A 12 16.37 -1.73 -0.86
CA LEU A 12 17.29 -2.68 -0.24
C LEU A 12 17.67 -3.73 -1.27
N HIS A 13 18.86 -3.57 -1.84
CA HIS A 13 19.72 -4.72 -2.10
C HIS A 13 21.15 -4.33 -1.72
N GLU A 14 21.67 -4.99 -0.70
CA GLU A 14 23.07 -4.90 -0.23
C GLU A 14 24.04 -5.72 -1.08
N THR A 15 23.73 -5.97 -2.35
CA THR A 15 24.70 -6.55 -3.27
C THR A 15 24.73 -5.73 -4.55
N TYR A 16 25.86 -5.02 -4.68
CA TYR A 16 26.41 -4.29 -5.83
C TYR A 16 25.93 -2.84 -6.06
N HIS A 17 26.72 -1.93 -5.45
CA HIS A 17 26.99 -0.53 -5.80
C HIS A 17 25.85 0.50 -5.78
N LYS A 18 25.97 1.43 -4.80
CA LYS A 18 25.37 2.79 -4.76
C LYS A 18 23.95 2.89 -4.19
N ILE A 19 23.84 2.77 -2.87
CA ILE A 19 22.60 3.06 -2.13
C ILE A 19 22.39 4.60 -2.09
N ARG A 20 21.43 5.11 -2.87
CA ARG A 20 20.83 6.43 -2.63
C ARG A 20 19.49 6.25 -1.90
N LYS A 21 19.48 6.51 -0.59
CA LYS A 21 18.23 6.66 0.16
C LYS A 21 17.57 7.97 -0.25
N SER A 22 16.56 7.92 -1.09
CA SER A 22 15.76 9.10 -1.44
C SER A 22 14.39 9.02 -0.80
N ARG A 23 13.96 10.12 -0.17
CA ARG A 23 12.63 10.21 0.46
C ARG A 23 11.66 10.65 -0.63
N PHE A 24 10.86 9.72 -1.17
CA PHE A 24 9.93 10.03 -2.26
C PHE A 24 8.63 10.62 -1.71
N ASN A 25 8.40 11.92 -1.95
CA ASN A 25 7.16 12.63 -1.63
C ASN A 25 6.27 12.88 -2.87
N GLY A 26 6.48 12.12 -3.94
CA GLY A 26 5.66 12.19 -5.16
C GLY A 26 6.08 13.24 -6.18
N ARG A 27 7.08 14.12 -5.93
CA ARG A 27 7.45 15.15 -6.94
C ARG A 27 8.94 15.40 -7.16
N ASP A 28 9.82 15.25 -6.17
CA ASP A 28 11.19 15.78 -6.31
C ASP A 28 12.29 14.77 -5.97
N VAL A 29 12.36 13.67 -6.73
CA VAL A 29 13.55 12.79 -6.73
C VAL A 29 14.07 12.73 -8.16
N ILE A 30 15.32 13.15 -8.33
CA ILE A 30 16.06 13.03 -9.59
C ILE A 30 17.01 11.85 -9.42
N ILE A 31 16.77 10.78 -10.18
CA ILE A 31 17.69 9.66 -10.33
C ILE A 31 18.31 9.81 -11.72
N ASP A 32 19.63 9.87 -11.77
CA ASP A 32 20.39 10.15 -12.99
C ASP A 32 20.52 8.91 -13.91
N GLU A 33 20.19 7.72 -13.38
CA GLU A 33 20.37 6.42 -14.02
C GLU A 33 19.08 5.59 -13.89
N GLU A 34 18.79 4.75 -14.88
CA GLU A 34 17.72 3.76 -14.77
C GLU A 34 18.09 2.67 -13.74
N VAL A 35 17.09 2.06 -13.12
CA VAL A 35 17.21 0.98 -12.13
C VAL A 35 16.77 -0.35 -12.72
N ASP A 36 17.40 -1.41 -12.23
CA ASP A 36 17.14 -2.79 -12.67
C ASP A 36 15.93 -3.40 -11.96
N VAL A 37 15.69 -2.98 -10.71
CA VAL A 37 14.65 -3.53 -9.83
C VAL A 37 14.04 -2.42 -8.98
N ILE A 38 12.72 -2.40 -8.88
CA ILE A 38 11.96 -1.61 -7.90
C ILE A 38 11.41 -2.56 -6.84
N ILE A 39 11.66 -2.25 -5.57
CA ILE A 39 11.09 -2.96 -4.43
C ILE A 39 10.28 -1.96 -3.64
N SER A 40 9.01 -2.28 -3.38
CA SER A 40 8.14 -1.43 -2.58
C SER A 40 7.14 -2.26 -1.80
N GLU A 41 7.01 -1.91 -0.53
CA GLU A 41 5.81 -2.22 0.24
C GLU A 41 4.81 -1.11 -0.13
N TRP A 42 3.82 -1.42 -0.97
CA TRP A 42 2.89 -0.42 -1.51
C TRP A 42 1.43 -0.70 -1.19
N MET A 43 1.12 -1.88 -0.66
CA MET A 43 -0.24 -2.38 -0.54
C MET A 43 -0.95 -1.73 0.65
N GLY A 44 -2.19 -1.29 0.43
CA GLY A 44 -3.03 -0.70 1.47
C GLY A 44 -4.12 -1.64 1.99
N TYR A 45 -5.06 -1.12 2.77
CA TYR A 45 -6.25 -1.88 3.19
C TYR A 45 -7.08 -2.30 1.97
N MET A 46 -7.58 -3.54 1.97
CA MET A 46 -8.22 -4.15 0.79
C MET A 46 -7.38 -3.95 -0.49
N LEU A 47 -6.06 -4.07 -0.35
CA LEU A 47 -5.04 -3.86 -1.38
C LEU A 47 -4.84 -2.39 -1.82
N LEU A 48 -5.91 -1.59 -1.93
CA LEU A 48 -5.87 -0.30 -2.62
C LEU A 48 -6.08 0.94 -1.72
N TYR A 49 -6.80 0.82 -0.61
CA TYR A 49 -7.12 1.96 0.26
C TYR A 49 -5.87 2.43 1.02
N GLU A 50 -5.54 3.72 0.91
CA GLU A 50 -4.28 4.31 1.41
C GLU A 50 -3.01 3.65 0.84
N SER A 51 -3.13 2.96 -0.31
CA SER A 51 -1.99 2.35 -0.99
C SER A 51 -1.06 3.39 -1.62
N MET A 52 0.19 2.97 -1.84
CA MET A 52 1.21 3.75 -2.53
C MET A 52 1.45 3.28 -3.96
N LEU A 53 0.50 2.53 -4.52
CA LEU A 53 0.61 1.97 -5.87
C LEU A 53 0.88 3.05 -6.93
N GLY A 54 0.28 4.23 -6.78
CA GLY A 54 0.54 5.37 -7.67
C GLY A 54 2.02 5.79 -7.69
N SER A 55 2.70 5.78 -6.54
CA SER A 55 4.13 6.09 -6.45
C SER A 55 4.99 5.02 -7.13
N VAL A 56 4.62 3.74 -7.00
CA VAL A 56 5.32 2.63 -7.66
C VAL A 56 5.18 2.70 -9.17
N ILE A 57 3.98 3.04 -9.68
CA ILE A 57 3.74 3.22 -11.12
C ILE A 57 4.58 4.38 -11.66
N VAL A 58 4.59 5.53 -10.97
CA VAL A 58 5.43 6.67 -11.38
C VAL A 58 6.91 6.29 -11.38
N ALA A 59 7.36 5.53 -10.38
CA ALA A 59 8.76 5.10 -10.30
C ALA A 59 9.14 4.13 -11.42
N ARG A 60 8.24 3.19 -11.75
CA ARG A 60 8.39 2.28 -12.90
C ARG A 60 8.56 3.07 -14.19
N ASP A 61 7.62 3.97 -14.46
CA ASP A 61 7.55 4.67 -15.75
C ASP A 61 8.72 5.65 -15.97
N ARG A 62 9.33 6.14 -14.88
CA ARG A 62 10.44 7.09 -14.96
C ARG A 62 11.82 6.46 -14.90
N TRP A 63 11.98 5.38 -14.13
CA TRP A 63 13.31 4.91 -13.76
C TRP A 63 13.52 3.42 -13.99
N LEU A 64 12.49 2.60 -14.24
CA LEU A 64 12.74 1.18 -14.49
C LEU A 64 13.21 0.97 -15.93
N ARG A 65 14.40 0.39 -16.10
CA ARG A 65 14.90 0.02 -17.43
C ARG A 65 13.96 -0.98 -18.11
N PRO A 66 13.95 -1.07 -19.46
CA PRO A 66 13.24 -2.13 -20.16
C PRO A 66 13.67 -3.53 -19.65
N GLY A 67 12.69 -4.35 -19.27
CA GLY A 67 12.94 -5.69 -18.70
C GLY A 67 13.36 -5.70 -17.23
N GLY A 68 13.35 -4.54 -16.55
CA GLY A 68 13.53 -4.47 -15.11
C GLY A 68 12.39 -5.13 -14.32
N LEU A 69 12.65 -5.46 -13.06
CA LEU A 69 11.71 -6.17 -12.19
C LEU A 69 11.03 -5.24 -11.19
N ILE A 70 9.78 -5.55 -10.83
CA ILE A 70 9.08 -4.91 -9.72
C ILE A 70 8.72 -5.98 -8.71
N LEU A 71 8.98 -5.74 -7.43
CA LEU A 71 8.69 -6.68 -6.35
C LEU A 71 7.81 -6.00 -5.29
N PRO A 72 6.59 -6.52 -5.01
CA PRO A 72 5.90 -7.58 -5.76
C PRO A 72 5.42 -7.10 -7.14
N SER A 73 5.45 -7.98 -8.15
CA SER A 73 4.99 -7.68 -9.52
C SER A 73 3.50 -7.97 -9.74
N HIS A 74 2.89 -8.76 -8.86
CA HIS A 74 1.50 -9.19 -8.95
C HIS A 74 0.85 -9.13 -7.57
N ALA A 75 -0.42 -8.77 -7.54
CA ALA A 75 -1.27 -8.84 -6.37
C ALA A 75 -2.69 -9.23 -6.80
N THR A 76 -3.35 -10.08 -6.01
CA THR A 76 -4.70 -10.55 -6.27
C THR A 76 -5.57 -10.29 -5.06
N LEU A 77 -6.70 -9.61 -5.26
CA LEU A 77 -7.71 -9.43 -4.23
C LEU A 77 -8.71 -10.59 -4.31
N TYR A 78 -8.87 -11.32 -3.21
CA TYR A 78 -9.88 -12.37 -3.08
C TYR A 78 -11.02 -11.88 -2.19
N MET A 79 -12.24 -12.27 -2.55
CA MET A 79 -13.44 -11.96 -1.77
C MET A 79 -14.30 -13.22 -1.66
N ALA A 80 -14.90 -13.42 -0.49
CA ALA A 80 -15.85 -14.49 -0.23
C ALA A 80 -16.94 -13.97 0.71
N PRO A 81 -18.20 -14.44 0.57
CA PRO A 81 -19.22 -14.15 1.55
C PRO A 81 -18.85 -14.76 2.91
N VAL A 82 -19.10 -14.01 3.99
CA VAL A 82 -18.87 -14.46 5.37
C VAL A 82 -20.13 -14.17 6.18
N THR A 83 -20.49 -15.10 7.06
CA THR A 83 -21.51 -14.87 8.10
C THR A 83 -20.83 -14.93 9.46
N HIS A 84 -21.02 -13.89 10.27
CA HIS A 84 -20.50 -13.84 11.64
C HIS A 84 -21.53 -13.18 12.57
N LEU A 85 -22.43 -13.99 13.12
CA LEU A 85 -23.61 -13.50 13.85
C LEU A 85 -23.25 -12.70 15.11
N GLU A 86 -22.26 -13.13 15.89
CA GLU A 86 -21.82 -12.40 17.09
C GLU A 86 -21.31 -10.99 16.75
N ARG A 87 -20.36 -10.90 15.80
CA ARG A 87 -19.84 -9.62 15.31
C ARG A 87 -20.93 -8.72 14.73
N TYR A 88 -21.89 -9.30 14.02
CA TYR A 88 -23.05 -8.58 13.50
C TYR A 88 -23.92 -8.02 14.64
N SER A 89 -24.22 -8.83 15.64
CA SER A 89 -25.00 -8.42 16.82
C SER A 89 -24.33 -7.24 17.54
N GLU A 90 -23.03 -7.34 17.80
CA GLU A 90 -22.26 -6.29 18.48
C GLU A 90 -22.08 -5.01 17.66
N SER A 91 -21.99 -5.12 16.33
CA SER A 91 -21.63 -3.98 15.47
C SER A 91 -22.81 -3.34 14.76
N ILE A 92 -23.91 -4.05 14.60
CA ILE A 92 -25.10 -3.62 13.87
C ILE A 92 -26.31 -3.61 14.80
N ASP A 93 -26.65 -4.75 15.42
CA ASP A 93 -27.87 -4.84 16.24
C ASP A 93 -27.79 -3.99 17.52
N PHE A 94 -26.61 -3.83 18.10
CA PHE A 94 -26.38 -2.91 19.23
C PHE A 94 -26.90 -1.49 18.94
N TRP A 95 -26.58 -0.94 17.77
CA TRP A 95 -26.95 0.45 17.46
C TRP A 95 -28.46 0.61 17.24
N ARG A 96 -29.15 -0.43 16.79
CA ARG A 96 -30.61 -0.39 16.62
C ARG A 96 -31.37 -0.06 17.90
N ASN A 97 -30.79 -0.35 19.06
CA ASN A 97 -31.38 0.01 20.34
C ASN A 97 -30.29 0.23 21.39
N VAL A 98 -29.83 1.47 21.49
CA VAL A 98 -28.87 1.90 22.51
C VAL A 98 -29.63 2.35 23.74
N TYR A 99 -29.91 1.41 24.64
CA TYR A 99 -30.57 1.67 25.93
C TYR A 99 -31.94 2.38 25.81
N GLY A 100 -32.75 1.99 24.83
CA GLY A 100 -34.06 2.57 24.55
C GLY A 100 -34.05 3.69 23.51
N ILE A 101 -32.88 4.06 22.97
CA ILE A 101 -32.75 5.01 21.87
C ILE A 101 -32.61 4.23 20.56
N ASP A 102 -33.60 4.38 19.68
CA ASP A 102 -33.60 3.82 18.32
C ASP A 102 -32.78 4.73 17.39
N SER A 103 -31.72 4.18 16.79
CA SER A 103 -30.79 4.92 15.93
C SER A 103 -30.92 4.58 14.43
N LYS A 104 -32.14 4.21 13.97
CA LYS A 104 -32.47 3.83 12.58
C LYS A 104 -31.52 4.30 11.47
#